data_AF-A0A959I209-F1
#
_entry.id   AF-A0A959I209-F1
#
_cell.length_a   1.000
_cell.length_b   1.000
_cell.length_c   1.000
_cell.angle_alpha   90.00
_cell.angle_beta   90.00
_cell.angle_gamma   90.00
#
_symmetry.space_group_name_H-M   'P 1'
#
loop_
_entity.id
_entity.type
_entity.pdbx_description
1 polymer ?
#
loop_
_entity_poly.entity_id
_entity_poly.type
_entity_poly.pdbx_seq_one_letter_code
_entity_poly.pdbx_strand_id
1 'polypeptide(L)'
;MKNRKILLTEKEIPEKWYNIVHDMPNKPLPPLHPGTKEPIGPEALAPLFPMELIKQEVATEKWIDIPEEVRDAYKLWRPTPMFRAYELEKALDTPAKIYYKYEGVIPSASQKPNTAIAQAYYNKQEGVKRIITETGAGQWGSALSFACQHFGIECEVYMVKISYEQKPYRKIMMNTWGATVHASPTNLTQAGRQILAENPDSPGSLGIAISEAVERAVTDDNTKYALGSVLNHVLMHQTVIGQEAVIQMEKAGDLPDIVV
;
A
#
# COMPACT_ATOMS: atom_id res chain seq x y z
N MET A 1 13.49 -10.07 -33.98
CA MET A 1 14.05 -9.04 -33.07
C MET A 1 13.91 -9.54 -31.64
N LYS A 2 14.92 -9.34 -30.77
CA LYS A 2 14.79 -9.65 -29.33
C LYS A 2 13.83 -8.66 -28.70
N ASN A 3 12.67 -9.11 -28.21
CA ASN A 3 11.72 -8.22 -27.57
C ASN A 3 12.11 -8.02 -26.10
N ARG A 4 12.56 -6.81 -25.74
CA ARG A 4 13.06 -6.51 -24.39
C ARG A 4 11.94 -6.11 -23.44
N LYS A 5 10.87 -5.51 -23.95
CA LYS A 5 9.73 -4.99 -23.18
C LYS A 5 8.47 -5.73 -23.58
N ILE A 6 7.74 -6.22 -22.61
CA ILE A 6 6.44 -6.86 -22.80
C ILE A 6 5.40 -5.92 -22.21
N LEU A 7 4.61 -5.32 -23.09
CA LEU A 7 3.61 -4.31 -22.74
C LEU A 7 2.21 -4.90 -22.83
N LEU A 8 1.34 -4.39 -21.97
CA LEU A 8 -0.10 -4.59 -22.06
C LEU A 8 -0.74 -3.22 -22.33
N THR A 9 -1.94 -3.26 -22.91
CA THR A 9 -2.77 -2.07 -23.14
C THR A 9 -3.67 -1.82 -21.93
N GLU A 10 -4.23 -0.61 -21.80
CA GLU A 10 -5.17 -0.28 -20.72
C GLU A 10 -6.42 -1.19 -20.69
N LYS A 11 -6.79 -1.80 -21.83
CA LYS A 11 -7.88 -2.78 -21.91
C LYS A 11 -7.58 -4.09 -21.17
N GLU A 12 -6.32 -4.33 -20.86
CA GLU A 12 -5.83 -5.53 -20.18
C GLU A 12 -5.56 -5.25 -18.68
N ILE A 13 -5.92 -4.07 -18.16
CA ILE A 13 -5.97 -3.84 -16.71
C ILE A 13 -7.01 -4.80 -16.12
N PRO A 14 -6.67 -5.58 -15.09
CA PRO A 14 -7.59 -6.52 -14.47
C PRO A 14 -8.91 -5.85 -14.04
N GLU A 15 -10.00 -6.60 -14.09
CA GLU A 15 -11.33 -6.14 -13.66
C GLU A 15 -11.62 -6.52 -12.20
N LYS A 16 -10.89 -7.51 -11.69
CA LYS A 16 -11.06 -8.08 -10.36
C LYS A 16 -9.71 -8.23 -9.67
N TRP A 17 -9.68 -8.06 -8.37
CA TRP A 17 -8.57 -8.52 -7.54
C TRP A 17 -8.75 -9.99 -7.20
N TYR A 18 -7.62 -10.71 -7.13
CA TYR A 18 -7.58 -12.09 -6.66
C TYR A 18 -7.39 -12.13 -5.15
N ASN A 19 -8.19 -12.93 -4.46
CA ASN A 19 -8.06 -13.16 -3.02
C ASN A 19 -7.49 -14.55 -2.75
N ILE A 20 -6.21 -14.59 -2.35
CA ILE A 20 -5.52 -15.85 -2.04
C ILE A 20 -6.15 -16.61 -0.88
N VAL A 21 -6.83 -15.92 0.06
CA VAL A 21 -7.49 -16.55 1.21
C VAL A 21 -8.51 -17.58 0.75
N HIS A 22 -9.14 -17.41 -0.42
CA HIS A 22 -10.05 -18.39 -1.01
C HIS A 22 -9.40 -19.76 -1.18
N ASP A 23 -8.18 -19.80 -1.73
CA ASP A 23 -7.48 -21.03 -2.09
C ASP A 23 -6.56 -21.55 -0.96
N MET A 24 -6.37 -20.81 0.13
CA MET A 24 -5.57 -21.27 1.27
C MET A 24 -6.23 -22.48 1.96
N PRO A 25 -5.51 -23.61 2.15
CA PRO A 25 -6.01 -24.76 2.92
C PRO A 25 -6.26 -24.41 4.40
N ASN A 26 -5.34 -23.65 4.99
CA ASN A 26 -5.44 -23.13 6.35
C ASN A 26 -5.73 -21.63 6.26
N LYS A 27 -6.93 -21.21 6.68
CA LYS A 27 -7.30 -19.80 6.66
C LYS A 27 -6.53 -19.00 7.73
N PRO A 28 -6.27 -17.70 7.51
CA PRO A 28 -5.69 -16.84 8.54
C PRO A 28 -6.53 -16.86 9.82
N LEU A 29 -5.86 -16.81 10.97
CA LEU A 29 -6.53 -16.62 12.25
C LEU A 29 -7.13 -15.21 12.32
N PRO A 30 -8.25 -15.02 13.01
CA PRO A 30 -8.80 -13.69 13.21
C PRO A 30 -7.84 -12.81 14.04
N PRO A 31 -7.87 -11.48 13.82
CA PRO A 31 -7.14 -10.57 14.68
C PRO A 31 -7.63 -10.68 16.13
N LEU A 32 -6.71 -10.55 17.08
CA LEU A 32 -7.00 -10.68 18.50
C LEU A 32 -6.91 -9.33 19.20
N HIS A 33 -7.78 -9.11 20.18
CA HIS A 33 -7.74 -7.92 21.02
C HIS A 33 -6.45 -7.95 21.86
N PRO A 34 -5.66 -6.86 21.92
CA PRO A 34 -4.35 -6.88 22.57
C PRO A 34 -4.43 -7.15 24.08
N GLY A 35 -5.51 -6.70 24.73
CA GLY A 35 -5.80 -6.96 26.15
C GLY A 35 -6.37 -8.35 26.44
N THR A 36 -7.59 -8.65 25.96
CA THR A 36 -8.28 -9.91 26.26
C THR A 36 -7.72 -11.13 25.54
N LYS A 37 -6.95 -10.95 24.46
CA LYS A 37 -6.47 -12.02 23.55
C LYS A 37 -7.56 -12.80 22.83
N GLU A 38 -8.81 -12.33 22.89
CA GLU A 38 -9.94 -12.91 22.17
C GLU A 38 -10.07 -12.31 20.76
N PRO A 39 -10.68 -13.03 19.79
CA PRO A 39 -10.97 -12.49 18.47
C PRO A 39 -11.78 -11.19 18.51
N ILE A 40 -11.41 -10.22 17.67
CA ILE A 40 -12.18 -8.97 17.52
C ILE A 40 -13.17 -9.04 16.37
N GLY A 41 -14.32 -8.38 16.53
CA GLY A 41 -15.26 -8.14 15.46
C GLY A 41 -14.99 -6.83 14.68
N PRO A 42 -15.77 -6.57 13.61
CA PRO A 42 -15.67 -5.37 12.79
C PRO A 42 -15.75 -4.06 13.59
N GLU A 43 -16.51 -4.04 14.68
CA GLU A 43 -16.70 -2.89 15.56
C GLU A 43 -15.40 -2.40 16.20
N ALA A 44 -14.45 -3.30 16.46
CA ALA A 44 -13.14 -2.93 16.99
C ALA A 44 -12.22 -2.27 15.94
N LEU A 45 -12.49 -2.52 14.65
CA LEU A 45 -11.72 -2.00 13.53
C LEU A 45 -12.36 -0.76 12.89
N ALA A 46 -13.68 -0.59 13.04
CA ALA A 46 -14.45 0.52 12.47
C ALA A 46 -13.93 1.92 12.85
N PRO A 47 -13.33 2.16 14.04
CA PRO A 47 -12.67 3.44 14.31
C PRO A 47 -11.50 3.73 13.36
N LEU A 48 -10.78 2.70 12.94
CA LEU A 48 -9.56 2.81 12.14
C LEU A 48 -9.81 2.77 10.65
N PHE A 49 -10.64 1.83 10.19
CA PHE A 49 -10.79 1.54 8.77
C PHE A 49 -12.23 1.79 8.29
N PRO A 50 -12.42 2.17 7.03
CA PRO A 50 -13.72 2.14 6.40
C PRO A 50 -14.28 0.71 6.38
N MET A 51 -15.60 0.57 6.53
CA MET A 51 -16.31 -0.70 6.60
C MET A 51 -16.02 -1.61 5.39
N GLU A 52 -15.88 -1.05 4.19
CA GLU A 52 -15.60 -1.86 3.00
C GLU A 52 -14.21 -2.54 3.06
N LEU A 53 -13.19 -1.86 3.59
CA LEU A 53 -11.88 -2.48 3.79
C LEU A 53 -11.91 -3.54 4.90
N ILE A 54 -12.74 -3.35 5.94
CA ILE A 54 -12.94 -4.34 7.00
C ILE A 54 -13.58 -5.61 6.43
N LYS A 55 -14.58 -5.48 5.56
CA LYS A 55 -15.18 -6.64 4.87
C LYS A 55 -14.16 -7.36 3.99
N GLN A 56 -13.35 -6.63 3.23
CA GLN A 56 -12.31 -7.23 2.39
C GLN A 56 -11.25 -7.97 3.20
N GLU A 57 -10.96 -7.52 4.43
CA GLU A 57 -9.99 -8.18 5.30
C GLU A 57 -10.40 -9.60 5.69
N VAL A 58 -11.71 -9.86 5.78
CA VAL A 58 -12.30 -11.15 6.14
C VAL A 58 -12.98 -11.86 4.96
N ALA A 59 -12.85 -11.33 3.75
CA ALA A 59 -13.48 -11.86 2.55
C ALA A 59 -12.94 -13.26 2.19
N THR A 60 -13.81 -14.11 1.67
CA THR A 60 -13.49 -15.50 1.28
C THR A 60 -13.78 -15.80 -0.19
N GLU A 61 -14.43 -14.86 -0.87
CA GLU A 61 -14.67 -14.84 -2.29
C GLU A 61 -13.35 -14.82 -3.04
N LYS A 62 -13.24 -15.61 -4.11
CA LYS A 62 -12.03 -15.70 -4.93
C LYS A 62 -11.68 -14.40 -5.63
N TRP A 63 -12.70 -13.69 -6.07
CA TRP A 63 -12.58 -12.51 -6.90
C TRP A 63 -13.40 -11.38 -6.30
N ILE A 64 -12.75 -10.24 -6.11
CA ILE A 64 -13.38 -8.99 -5.67
C ILE A 64 -13.32 -8.01 -6.83
N ASP A 65 -14.46 -7.44 -7.23
CA ASP A 65 -14.50 -6.50 -8.35
C ASP A 65 -13.71 -5.22 -8.02
N ILE A 66 -12.91 -4.74 -8.98
CA ILE A 66 -12.22 -3.46 -8.86
C ILE A 66 -13.19 -2.37 -9.27
N PRO A 67 -13.52 -1.41 -8.39
CA PRO A 67 -14.40 -0.30 -8.73
C PRO A 67 -13.91 0.45 -9.98
N GLU A 68 -14.84 0.94 -10.80
CA GLU A 68 -14.50 1.62 -12.06
C GLU A 68 -13.59 2.83 -11.81
N GLU A 69 -13.85 3.63 -10.78
CA GLU A 69 -13.01 4.79 -10.45
C GLU A 69 -11.59 4.38 -10.00
N VAL A 70 -11.44 3.20 -9.38
CA VAL A 70 -10.13 2.65 -9.00
C VAL A 70 -9.40 2.16 -10.25
N ARG A 71 -10.07 1.46 -11.17
CA ARG A 71 -9.49 1.05 -12.46
C ARG A 71 -9.10 2.25 -13.32
N ASP A 72 -9.91 3.30 -13.32
CA ASP A 72 -9.61 4.54 -14.03
C ASP A 72 -8.38 5.24 -13.45
N ALA A 73 -8.26 5.30 -12.12
CA ALA A 73 -7.06 5.80 -11.48
C ALA A 73 -5.82 4.96 -11.82
N TYR A 74 -5.95 3.63 -11.94
CA TYR A 74 -4.84 2.77 -12.38
C TYR A 74 -4.31 3.12 -13.77
N LYS A 75 -5.14 3.61 -14.70
CA LYS A 75 -4.68 4.00 -16.06
C LYS A 75 -3.58 5.06 -16.04
N LEU A 76 -3.39 5.79 -14.94
CA LEU A 76 -2.29 6.73 -14.77
C LEU A 76 -0.90 6.05 -14.83
N TRP A 77 -0.78 4.74 -14.57
CA TRP A 77 0.51 4.01 -14.66
C TRP A 77 0.41 2.53 -15.04
N ARG A 78 -0.78 1.91 -14.96
CA ARG A 78 -0.99 0.50 -15.29
C ARG A 78 -1.49 0.38 -16.74
N PRO A 79 -1.19 -0.76 -17.39
CA PRO A 79 -0.34 -1.86 -16.91
C PRO A 79 1.14 -1.50 -16.84
N THR A 80 1.85 -2.05 -15.85
CA THR A 80 3.31 -1.80 -15.75
C THR A 80 4.09 -2.72 -16.69
N PRO A 81 5.22 -2.27 -17.26
CA PRO A 81 6.00 -3.09 -18.19
C PRO A 81 6.66 -4.28 -17.48
N MET A 82 6.74 -5.40 -18.19
CA MET A 82 7.66 -6.49 -17.86
C MET A 82 8.85 -6.44 -18.80
N PHE A 83 10.03 -6.76 -18.29
CA PHE A 83 11.27 -6.75 -19.06
C PHE A 83 11.94 -8.10 -19.02
N ARG A 84 12.63 -8.44 -20.11
CA ARG A 84 13.63 -9.49 -20.12
C ARG A 84 15.03 -8.93 -19.95
N ALA A 85 15.77 -9.44 -18.97
CA ALA A 85 17.06 -8.93 -18.54
C ALA A 85 18.24 -9.57 -19.29
N TYR A 86 18.24 -9.52 -20.62
CA TYR A 86 19.27 -10.17 -21.47
C TYR A 86 20.73 -9.88 -21.09
N GLU A 87 21.04 -8.66 -20.64
CA GLU A 87 22.41 -8.32 -20.25
C GLU A 87 22.80 -8.93 -18.90
N LEU A 88 21.82 -9.06 -17.99
CA LEU A 88 22.02 -9.77 -16.72
C LEU A 88 22.16 -11.27 -16.97
N GLU A 89 21.34 -11.86 -17.84
CA GLU A 89 21.46 -13.25 -18.28
C GLU A 89 22.89 -13.51 -18.81
N LYS A 90 23.40 -12.63 -19.68
CA LYS A 90 24.76 -12.70 -20.24
C LYS A 90 25.85 -12.51 -19.19
N ALA A 91 25.70 -11.53 -18.29
CA ALA A 91 26.69 -11.24 -17.26
C ALA A 91 26.84 -12.39 -16.23
N LEU A 92 25.75 -13.13 -15.99
CA LEU A 92 25.73 -14.30 -15.12
C LEU A 92 26.11 -15.60 -15.83
N ASP A 93 26.30 -15.58 -17.16
CA ASP A 93 26.49 -16.77 -18.01
C ASP A 93 25.46 -17.88 -17.68
N THR A 94 24.20 -17.47 -17.53
CA THR A 94 23.14 -18.38 -17.09
C THR A 94 22.26 -18.81 -18.26
N PRO A 95 21.83 -20.08 -18.31
CA PRO A 95 20.79 -20.51 -19.25
C PRO A 95 19.40 -20.02 -18.84
N ALA A 96 19.23 -19.52 -17.60
CA ALA A 96 17.96 -19.02 -17.11
C ALA A 96 17.52 -17.77 -17.87
N LYS A 97 16.22 -17.67 -18.14
CA LYS A 97 15.59 -16.45 -18.64
C LYS A 97 15.17 -15.60 -17.44
N ILE A 98 15.60 -14.35 -17.38
CA ILE A 98 15.32 -13.47 -16.24
C ILE A 98 14.32 -12.41 -16.67
N TYR A 99 13.14 -12.47 -16.07
CA TYR A 99 12.08 -11.49 -16.24
C TYR A 99 11.90 -10.66 -14.97
N TYR A 100 11.58 -9.38 -15.11
CA TYR A 100 11.18 -8.55 -13.97
C TYR A 100 9.97 -7.70 -14.31
N LYS A 101 8.96 -7.74 -13.44
CA LYS A 101 7.77 -6.90 -13.48
C LYS A 101 8.10 -5.55 -12.83
N TYR A 102 8.12 -4.48 -13.62
CA TYR A 102 8.69 -3.21 -13.19
C TYR A 102 7.64 -2.23 -12.66
N GLU A 103 7.34 -2.34 -11.36
CA GLU A 103 6.45 -1.41 -10.63
C GLU A 103 7.12 -0.06 -10.28
N GLY A 104 8.29 0.24 -10.87
CA GLY A 104 9.02 1.50 -10.66
C GLY A 104 8.51 2.67 -11.50
N VAL A 105 7.67 2.42 -12.52
CA VAL A 105 7.10 3.46 -13.42
C VAL A 105 6.03 4.33 -12.77
N ILE A 106 5.58 3.96 -11.57
CA ILE A 106 4.44 4.53 -10.87
C ILE A 106 4.82 5.92 -10.32
N PRO A 107 3.91 6.91 -10.20
CA PRO A 107 4.24 8.24 -9.69
C PRO A 107 4.99 8.28 -8.35
N SER A 108 4.74 7.32 -7.45
CA SER A 108 5.46 7.17 -6.17
C SER A 108 6.70 6.28 -6.22
N ALA A 109 7.08 5.81 -7.42
CA ALA A 109 8.19 4.90 -7.71
C ALA A 109 8.15 3.60 -6.87
N SER A 110 6.96 3.02 -6.68
CA SER A 110 6.76 1.71 -6.05
C SER A 110 5.34 1.18 -6.32
N GLN A 111 5.10 -0.11 -6.02
CA GLN A 111 3.78 -0.76 -6.07
C GLN A 111 2.73 -0.20 -5.10
N LYS A 112 3.11 0.63 -4.13
CA LYS A 112 2.22 1.03 -3.03
C LYS A 112 0.94 1.78 -3.46
N PRO A 113 0.91 2.54 -4.57
CA PRO A 113 -0.32 3.18 -5.05
C PRO A 113 -1.43 2.20 -5.43
N ASN A 114 -1.12 0.94 -5.76
CA ASN A 114 -2.16 -0.05 -6.08
C ASN A 114 -3.15 -0.18 -4.91
N THR A 115 -2.66 -0.38 -3.68
CA THR A 115 -3.54 -0.39 -2.50
C THR A 115 -3.93 1.01 -2.03
N ALA A 116 -3.06 2.02 -2.14
CA ALA A 116 -3.37 3.37 -1.64
C ALA A 116 -4.59 3.99 -2.33
N ILE A 117 -4.74 3.76 -3.64
CA ILE A 117 -5.86 4.26 -4.45
C ILE A 117 -7.17 3.58 -4.06
N ALA A 118 -7.16 2.26 -3.85
CA ALA A 118 -8.33 1.55 -3.35
C ALA A 118 -8.72 2.03 -1.94
N GLN A 119 -7.74 2.18 -1.03
CA GLN A 119 -8.02 2.65 0.33
C GLN A 119 -8.55 4.10 0.35
N ALA A 120 -7.97 5.00 -0.44
CA ALA A 120 -8.46 6.37 -0.56
C ALA A 120 -9.87 6.41 -1.18
N TYR A 121 -10.14 5.58 -2.20
CA TYR A 121 -11.46 5.45 -2.79
C TYR A 121 -12.52 5.04 -1.75
N TYR A 122 -12.31 3.96 -1.00
CA TYR A 122 -13.31 3.50 -0.03
C TYR A 122 -13.52 4.49 1.12
N ASN A 123 -12.46 5.17 1.58
CA ASN A 123 -12.59 6.27 2.53
C ASN A 123 -13.43 7.43 1.97
N LYS A 124 -13.24 7.80 0.69
CA LYS A 124 -14.06 8.82 0.03
C LYS A 124 -15.54 8.41 -0.03
N GLN A 125 -15.83 7.15 -0.37
CA GLN A 125 -17.20 6.64 -0.44
C GLN A 125 -17.90 6.70 0.93
N GLU A 126 -17.15 6.48 2.01
CA GLU A 126 -17.68 6.60 3.39
C GLU A 126 -17.66 8.04 3.94
N GLY A 127 -17.30 9.03 3.12
CA GLY A 127 -17.35 10.45 3.50
C GLY A 127 -16.23 10.92 4.43
N VAL A 128 -15.19 10.09 4.62
CA VAL A 128 -14.01 10.38 5.45
C VAL A 128 -13.32 11.64 4.95
N LYS A 129 -12.93 12.52 5.87
CA LYS A 129 -12.32 13.82 5.53
C LYS A 129 -10.81 13.76 5.49
N ARG A 130 -10.22 12.92 6.34
CA ARG A 130 -8.77 12.78 6.48
C ARG A 130 -8.36 11.33 6.58
N ILE A 131 -7.29 10.98 5.89
CA ILE A 131 -6.59 9.72 6.09
C ILE A 131 -5.24 10.02 6.75
N ILE A 132 -4.96 9.28 7.82
CA ILE A 132 -3.72 9.36 8.57
C ILE A 132 -2.92 8.07 8.44
N THR A 133 -1.60 8.19 8.43
CA THR A 133 -0.73 7.01 8.34
C THR A 133 0.66 7.25 8.92
N GLU A 134 1.42 6.18 9.07
CA GLU A 134 2.83 6.20 9.37
C GLU A 134 3.70 6.14 8.10
N THR A 135 4.97 6.54 8.20
CA THR A 135 5.97 6.09 7.22
C THR A 135 7.39 6.08 7.77
N GLY A 136 8.17 5.07 7.36
CA GLY A 136 9.62 5.06 7.62
C GLY A 136 10.37 5.86 6.56
N ALA A 137 10.87 5.17 5.53
CA ALA A 137 11.62 5.79 4.45
C ALA A 137 10.79 6.67 3.49
N GLY A 138 9.46 6.65 3.58
CA GLY A 138 8.56 7.56 2.87
C GLY A 138 7.83 7.00 1.65
N GLN A 139 8.07 5.76 1.22
CA GLN A 139 7.36 5.20 0.05
C GLN A 139 5.85 5.05 0.28
N TRP A 140 5.45 4.63 1.49
CA TRP A 140 4.03 4.47 1.81
C TRP A 140 3.33 5.81 1.95
N GLY A 141 3.90 6.74 2.73
CA GLY A 141 3.37 8.09 2.83
C GLY A 141 3.26 8.75 1.45
N SER A 142 4.28 8.64 0.59
CA SER A 142 4.21 9.16 -0.79
C SER A 142 3.05 8.58 -1.59
N ALA A 143 2.84 7.26 -1.54
CA ALA A 143 1.77 6.59 -2.27
C ALA A 143 0.38 7.02 -1.77
N LEU A 144 0.23 7.15 -0.45
CA LEU A 144 -1.03 7.58 0.15
C LEU A 144 -1.32 9.06 -0.09
N SER A 145 -0.32 9.94 -0.01
CA SER A 145 -0.46 11.36 -0.35
C SER A 145 -0.94 11.54 -1.79
N PHE A 146 -0.34 10.80 -2.73
CA PHE A 146 -0.79 10.78 -4.13
C PHE A 146 -2.26 10.33 -4.27
N ALA A 147 -2.64 9.25 -3.60
CA ALA A 147 -4.00 8.73 -3.66
C ALA A 147 -5.03 9.69 -3.04
N CYS A 148 -4.71 10.27 -1.88
CA CYS A 148 -5.56 11.25 -1.22
C CYS A 148 -5.75 12.50 -2.07
N GLN A 149 -4.68 13.00 -2.69
CA GLN A 149 -4.74 14.13 -3.63
C GLN A 149 -5.63 13.84 -4.83
N HIS A 150 -5.55 12.64 -5.39
CA HIS A 150 -6.38 12.21 -6.51
C HIS A 150 -7.88 12.21 -6.15
N PHE A 151 -8.22 11.79 -4.93
CA PHE A 151 -9.60 11.67 -4.48
C PHE A 151 -10.15 12.90 -3.74
N GLY A 152 -9.31 13.89 -3.43
CA GLY A 152 -9.69 15.10 -2.71
C GLY A 152 -9.88 14.89 -1.20
N ILE A 153 -9.06 14.02 -0.59
CA ILE A 153 -9.07 13.70 0.84
C ILE A 153 -7.82 14.32 1.49
N GLU A 154 -7.94 14.81 2.73
CA GLU A 154 -6.76 15.29 3.46
C GLU A 154 -5.84 14.11 3.84
N CYS A 155 -4.53 14.31 3.76
CA CYS A 155 -3.54 13.29 4.14
C CYS A 155 -2.60 13.82 5.22
N GLU A 156 -2.50 13.10 6.33
CA GLU A 156 -1.56 13.36 7.42
C GLU A 156 -0.61 12.16 7.60
N VAL A 157 0.69 12.42 7.67
CA VAL A 157 1.72 11.38 7.68
C VAL A 157 2.65 11.57 8.87
N TYR A 158 2.71 10.58 9.75
CA TYR A 158 3.70 10.47 10.81
C TYR A 158 4.94 9.78 10.25
N MET A 159 5.95 10.55 9.84
CA MET A 159 7.21 10.03 9.33
C MET A 159 8.22 9.88 10.48
N VAL A 160 8.88 8.72 10.57
CA VAL A 160 9.93 8.48 11.57
C VAL A 160 10.97 9.60 11.52
N LYS A 161 11.23 10.28 12.64
CA LYS A 161 12.02 11.52 12.72
C LYS A 161 13.38 11.42 12.04
N ILE A 162 14.16 10.38 12.33
CA ILE A 162 15.48 10.23 11.68
C ILE A 162 15.37 10.06 10.15
N SER A 163 14.30 9.41 9.66
CA SER A 163 14.04 9.32 8.21
C SER A 163 13.52 10.63 7.64
N TYR A 164 12.71 11.38 8.39
CA TYR A 164 12.24 12.72 8.00
C TYR A 164 13.41 13.68 7.74
N GLU A 165 14.46 13.60 8.56
CA GLU A 165 15.67 14.41 8.46
C GLU A 165 16.60 13.92 7.34
N GLN A 166 16.89 12.62 7.29
CA GLN A 166 17.86 12.05 6.36
C GLN A 166 17.32 11.83 4.93
N LYS A 167 15.99 11.75 4.76
CA LYS A 167 15.34 11.45 3.47
C LYS A 167 14.34 12.54 3.07
N PRO A 168 14.79 13.81 2.95
CA PRO A 168 13.89 14.96 2.76
C PRO A 168 13.11 14.90 1.44
N TYR A 169 13.62 14.21 0.40
CA TYR A 169 12.96 14.19 -0.91
C TYR A 169 11.63 13.43 -0.90
N ARG A 170 11.50 12.38 -0.09
CA ARG A 170 10.20 11.70 0.07
C ARG A 170 9.20 12.57 0.82
N LYS A 171 9.67 13.37 1.79
CA LYS A 171 8.85 14.40 2.44
C LYS A 171 8.39 15.47 1.45
N ILE A 172 9.31 16.01 0.64
CA ILE A 172 8.96 17.01 -0.38
C ILE A 172 7.90 16.44 -1.33
N MET A 173 8.07 15.20 -1.76
CA MET A 173 7.10 14.50 -2.62
C MET A 173 5.71 14.38 -1.99
N MET A 174 5.63 14.01 -0.71
CA MET A 174 4.36 14.00 0.05
C MET A 174 3.72 15.40 0.13
N ASN A 175 4.52 16.42 0.47
CA ASN A 175 4.06 17.81 0.56
C ASN A 175 3.58 18.36 -0.79
N THR A 176 4.21 17.98 -1.91
CA THR A 176 3.77 18.36 -3.26
C THR A 176 2.37 17.84 -3.58
N TRP A 177 1.99 16.70 -3.03
CA TRP A 177 0.62 16.17 -3.09
C TRP A 177 -0.29 16.68 -1.97
N GLY A 178 0.13 17.71 -1.23
CA GLY A 178 -0.71 18.38 -0.23
C GLY A 178 -0.81 17.65 1.12
N ALA A 179 0.00 16.62 1.35
CA ALA A 179 0.00 15.95 2.65
C ALA A 179 0.75 16.78 3.71
N THR A 180 0.26 16.71 4.95
CA THR A 180 0.98 17.24 6.12
C THR A 180 1.86 16.14 6.69
N VAL A 181 3.18 16.39 6.81
CA VAL A 181 4.15 15.40 7.29
C VAL A 181 4.74 15.83 8.62
N HIS A 182 4.53 15.02 9.65
CA HIS A 182 5.07 15.21 11.00
C HIS A 182 6.28 14.31 11.25
N ALA A 183 7.27 14.82 11.98
CA ALA A 183 8.44 14.06 12.39
C ALA A 183 8.16 13.33 13.72
N SER A 184 7.76 12.07 13.66
CA SER A 184 7.41 11.23 14.81
C SER A 184 8.66 10.79 15.61
N PRO A 185 8.71 10.91 16.94
CA PRO A 185 7.62 11.28 17.85
C PRO A 185 7.27 12.78 17.84
N THR A 186 5.98 13.10 17.93
CA THR A 186 5.47 14.48 17.99
C THR A 186 4.93 14.87 19.37
N ASN A 187 4.69 16.16 19.60
CA ASN A 187 3.94 16.64 20.77
C ASN A 187 2.40 16.70 20.55
N LEU A 188 1.91 16.22 19.39
CA LEU A 188 0.50 16.31 19.01
C LEU A 188 -0.35 15.22 19.67
N THR A 189 0.25 14.09 20.05
CA THR A 189 -0.41 12.90 20.60
C THR A 189 0.12 12.59 22.01
N GLN A 190 -0.65 11.84 22.82
CA GLN A 190 -0.16 11.34 24.10
C GLN A 190 0.97 10.33 23.91
N ALA A 191 0.85 9.44 22.92
CA ALA A 191 1.88 8.47 22.57
C ALA A 191 3.22 9.17 22.27
N GLY A 192 3.21 10.22 21.45
CA GLY A 192 4.40 11.00 21.14
C GLY A 192 4.94 11.78 22.35
N ARG A 193 4.06 12.44 23.12
CA ARG A 193 4.45 13.17 24.33
C ARG A 193 5.11 12.27 25.38
N GLN A 194 4.60 11.05 25.58
CA GLN A 194 5.19 10.10 26.52
C GLN A 194 6.61 9.71 26.10
N ILE A 195 6.81 9.37 24.82
CA ILE A 195 8.14 9.05 24.30
C ILE A 195 9.11 10.22 24.45
N LEU A 196 8.66 11.45 24.18
CA LEU A 196 9.49 12.65 24.31
C LEU A 196 9.79 13.03 25.76
N ALA A 197 8.93 12.68 26.71
CA ALA A 197 9.20 12.87 28.14
C ALA A 197 10.29 11.93 28.64
N GLU A 198 10.31 10.68 28.15
CA GLU A 198 11.33 9.68 28.50
C GLU A 198 12.65 9.89 27.73
N ASN A 199 12.56 10.26 26.45
CA ASN A 199 13.70 10.54 25.58
C ASN A 199 13.40 11.71 24.63
N PRO A 200 13.72 12.96 25.03
CA PRO A 200 13.48 14.15 24.22
C PRO A 200 14.12 14.11 22.83
N ASP A 201 15.28 13.46 22.71
CA ASP A 201 16.05 13.33 21.47
C ASP A 201 15.74 12.03 20.71
N SER A 202 14.60 11.38 21.02
CA SER A 202 14.22 10.13 20.37
C SER A 202 14.22 10.27 18.83
N PRO A 203 14.95 9.39 18.10
CA PRO A 203 15.01 9.40 16.65
C PRO A 203 13.71 8.86 16.00
N GLY A 204 12.78 8.39 16.83
CA GLY A 204 11.56 7.73 16.43
C GLY A 204 11.76 6.29 15.95
N SER A 205 10.64 5.60 15.77
CA SER A 205 10.58 4.27 15.18
C SER A 205 9.27 4.12 14.42
N LEU A 206 9.17 3.11 13.55
CA LEU A 206 7.92 2.85 12.85
C LEU A 206 6.78 2.54 13.84
N GLY A 207 7.08 1.81 14.92
CA GLY A 207 6.09 1.52 15.96
C GLY A 207 5.55 2.77 16.64
N ILE A 208 6.42 3.75 16.96
CA ILE A 208 5.99 5.02 17.55
C ILE A 208 5.09 5.79 16.56
N ALA A 209 5.48 5.87 15.29
CA ALA A 209 4.70 6.54 14.26
C ALA A 209 3.32 5.89 14.04
N ILE A 210 3.24 4.55 14.10
CA ILE A 210 1.97 3.81 14.08
C ILE A 210 1.12 4.20 15.30
N SER A 211 1.69 4.19 16.50
CA SER A 211 0.95 4.54 17.73
C SER A 211 0.36 5.94 17.66
N GLU A 212 1.11 6.93 17.17
CA GLU A 212 0.60 8.29 17.00
C GLU A 212 -0.52 8.39 15.95
N ALA A 213 -0.32 7.75 14.79
CA ALA A 213 -1.31 7.76 13.71
C ALA A 213 -2.62 7.06 14.13
N VAL A 214 -2.51 5.93 14.82
CA VAL A 214 -3.65 5.20 15.40
C VAL A 214 -4.35 6.04 16.46
N GLU A 215 -3.63 6.68 17.38
CA GLU A 215 -4.23 7.56 18.40
C GLU A 215 -5.08 8.68 17.77
N ARG A 216 -4.57 9.33 16.71
CA ARG A 216 -5.30 10.36 16.00
C ARG A 216 -6.54 9.83 15.28
N ALA A 217 -6.46 8.65 14.66
CA ALA A 217 -7.60 8.04 13.98
C ALA A 217 -8.72 7.66 14.95
N VAL A 218 -8.39 7.12 16.13
CA VAL A 218 -9.42 6.71 17.11
C VAL A 218 -10.03 7.87 17.90
N THR A 219 -9.41 9.06 17.87
CA THR A 219 -9.86 10.25 18.63
C THR A 219 -10.57 11.29 17.76
N ASP A 220 -10.64 11.11 16.44
CA ASP A 220 -11.33 12.00 15.50
C ASP A 220 -12.18 11.20 14.51
N ASP A 221 -13.50 11.28 14.66
CA ASP A 221 -14.48 10.55 13.83
C ASP A 221 -14.37 10.86 12.33
N ASN A 222 -13.76 12.00 11.95
CA ASN A 222 -13.55 12.37 10.54
C ASN A 222 -12.26 11.81 9.94
N THR A 223 -11.44 11.13 10.75
CA THR A 223 -10.12 10.62 10.39
C THR A 223 -10.12 9.09 10.38
N LYS A 224 -9.53 8.49 9.35
CA LYS A 224 -9.27 7.04 9.30
C LYS A 224 -7.79 6.75 9.12
N TYR A 225 -7.37 5.61 9.63
CA TYR A 225 -6.03 5.10 9.47
C TYR A 225 -5.92 4.27 8.19
N ALA A 226 -4.82 4.40 7.47
CA ALA A 226 -4.49 3.55 6.32
C ALA A 226 -3.16 2.86 6.55
N LEU A 227 -3.06 1.58 6.18
CA LEU A 227 -1.86 0.78 6.32
C LEU A 227 -1.43 0.20 4.96
N GLY A 228 -0.14 0.33 4.66
CA GLY A 228 0.40 -0.03 3.34
C GLY A 228 0.94 -1.45 3.20
N SER A 229 0.75 -2.32 4.21
CA SER A 229 1.31 -3.67 4.25
C SER A 229 0.51 -4.59 5.17
N VAL A 230 0.93 -5.87 5.25
CA VAL A 230 0.50 -6.97 6.14
C VAL A 230 -0.97 -7.41 6.11
N LEU A 231 -1.90 -6.53 5.77
CA LEU A 231 -3.34 -6.82 5.74
C LEU A 231 -3.74 -7.61 4.48
N ASN A 232 -4.74 -8.49 4.60
CA ASN A 232 -5.20 -9.33 3.50
C ASN A 232 -5.66 -8.49 2.31
N HIS A 233 -6.46 -7.44 2.55
CA HIS A 233 -6.91 -6.56 1.46
C HIS A 233 -5.75 -5.82 0.79
N VAL A 234 -4.66 -5.51 1.52
CA VAL A 234 -3.46 -4.91 0.92
C VAL A 234 -2.83 -5.87 -0.09
N LEU A 235 -2.65 -7.14 0.27
CA LEU A 235 -2.12 -8.14 -0.66
C LEU A 235 -3.08 -8.36 -1.84
N MET A 236 -4.38 -8.42 -1.58
CA MET A 236 -5.43 -8.56 -2.58
C MET A 236 -5.37 -7.44 -3.61
N HIS A 237 -5.31 -6.17 -3.18
CA HIS A 237 -5.18 -5.02 -4.07
C HIS A 237 -3.93 -5.08 -4.96
N GLN A 238 -2.84 -5.67 -4.45
CA GLN A 238 -1.57 -5.80 -5.18
C GLN A 238 -1.59 -6.92 -6.22
N THR A 239 -2.59 -7.80 -6.23
CA THR A 239 -2.66 -8.91 -7.19
C THR A 239 -2.78 -8.47 -8.64
N VAL A 240 -3.13 -7.21 -8.92
CA VAL A 240 -3.04 -6.63 -10.28
C VAL A 240 -1.64 -6.80 -10.89
N ILE A 241 -0.59 -6.83 -10.07
CA ILE A 241 0.80 -7.07 -10.49
C ILE A 241 0.93 -8.47 -11.08
N GLY A 242 0.49 -9.48 -10.32
CA GLY A 242 0.58 -10.88 -10.71
C GLY A 242 -0.31 -11.20 -11.91
N GLN A 243 -1.55 -10.67 -11.91
CA GLN A 243 -2.50 -10.87 -13.01
C GLN A 243 -1.96 -10.33 -14.34
N GLU A 244 -1.38 -9.12 -14.34
CA GLU A 244 -0.72 -8.60 -15.53
C GLU A 244 0.54 -9.41 -15.89
N ALA A 245 1.31 -9.84 -14.90
CA ALA A 245 2.52 -10.62 -15.14
C ALA A 245 2.22 -11.96 -15.82
N VAL A 246 1.10 -12.62 -15.49
CA VAL A 246 0.66 -13.86 -16.16
C VAL A 246 0.42 -13.60 -17.65
N ILE A 247 -0.36 -12.58 -18.01
CA ILE A 247 -0.63 -12.22 -19.41
C ILE A 247 0.68 -11.85 -20.13
N GLN A 248 1.60 -11.16 -19.46
CA GLN A 248 2.89 -10.79 -20.05
C GLN A 248 3.78 -12.02 -20.30
N MET A 249 3.78 -13.01 -19.41
CA MET A 249 4.53 -14.26 -19.62
C MET A 249 3.92 -15.07 -20.78
N GLU A 250 2.58 -15.13 -20.87
CA GLU A 250 1.89 -15.73 -22.02
C GLU A 250 2.29 -15.05 -23.34
N LYS A 251 2.31 -13.71 -23.40
CA LYS A 251 2.79 -12.95 -24.57
C LYS A 251 4.26 -13.18 -24.88
N ALA A 252 5.08 -13.51 -23.88
CA ALA A 252 6.48 -13.87 -24.07
C ALA A 252 6.65 -15.30 -24.59
N GLY A 253 5.60 -16.13 -24.55
CA GLY A 253 5.68 -17.56 -24.85
C GLY A 253 6.52 -18.32 -23.82
N ASP A 254 6.50 -17.88 -22.56
CA ASP A 254 7.27 -18.45 -21.46
C ASP A 254 6.40 -18.61 -20.20
N LEU A 255 6.85 -19.42 -19.25
CA LEU A 255 6.24 -19.58 -17.93
C LEU A 255 7.36 -19.56 -16.88
N PRO A 256 7.19 -18.88 -15.73
CA PRO A 256 8.24 -18.83 -14.72
C PRO A 256 8.33 -20.16 -13.96
N ASP A 257 9.53 -20.74 -13.91
CA ASP A 257 9.83 -21.87 -13.01
C ASP A 257 9.97 -21.39 -11.55
N ILE A 258 10.45 -20.16 -11.37
CA ILE A 258 10.74 -19.55 -10.07
C ILE A 258 10.22 -18.10 -10.07
N VAL A 259 9.53 -17.71 -8.98
CA VAL A 259 9.09 -16.34 -8.71
C VAL A 259 9.74 -15.89 -7.40
N VAL A 260 10.34 -14.70 -7.41
CA VAL A 260 11.06 -14.09 -6.27
C VAL A 260 10.42 -12.77 -5.91
#